data_AF-A0A7S2K1A1-F1
#
_entry.id   AF-A0A7S2K1A1-F1
#
_cell.length_a   1.000
_cell.length_b   1.000
_cell.length_c   1.000
_cell.angle_alpha   90.00
_cell.angle_beta   90.00
_cell.angle_gamma   90.00
#
_symmetry.space_group_name_H-M   'P 1'
#
loop_
_entity.id
_entity.type
_entity.pdbx_description
1 polymer ?
#
loop_
_entity_poly.entity_id
_entity_poly.type
_entity_poly.pdbx_seq_one_letter_code
_entity_poly.pdbx_strand_id
1 'polypeptide(L)'
;VYWVCALCINQHSAICGGYAPEPEQKGTKDHDAWLESQLNTTTGKPYPLCDCKEEKIFNNKPATCELNKFDDMMRLLAALAEPKDGLPGQNVREFTQVVAMDKHFVLLSRVWCLAEIVEAEKSEILQNVKIYDGECVDEEYHKLKHLD
;
A
#
# COMPACT_ATOMS: atom_id res chain seq x y z
N VAL A 1 -16.12 7.84 -10.14
CA VAL A 1 -15.63 6.71 -9.31
C VAL A 1 -14.38 7.23 -8.65
N TYR A 2 -14.38 7.36 -7.33
CA TYR A 2 -13.18 7.72 -6.58
C TYR A 2 -12.54 6.40 -6.14
N TRP A 3 -11.31 6.12 -6.56
CA TRP A 3 -10.54 5.04 -5.95
C TRP A 3 -9.90 5.61 -4.69
N VAL A 4 -10.47 5.25 -3.55
CA VAL A 4 -9.73 5.32 -2.30
C VAL A 4 -8.87 4.06 -2.30
N CYS A 5 -7.54 4.20 -2.20
CA CYS A 5 -6.71 3.09 -1.74
C CYS A 5 -7.00 2.88 -0.25
N ALA A 6 -8.23 2.45 0.05
CA ALA A 6 -8.65 2.02 1.36
C ALA A 6 -8.30 0.55 1.56
N LEU A 7 -7.45 -0.05 0.70
CA LEU A 7 -7.39 -1.49 0.42
C LEU A 7 -7.69 -2.31 1.67
N CYS A 8 -8.99 -2.55 1.83
CA CYS A 8 -9.61 -3.72 2.37
C CYS A 8 -9.22 -4.87 1.44
N ILE A 9 -7.90 -5.09 1.27
CA ILE A 9 -7.42 -6.45 1.13
C ILE A 9 -8.13 -7.16 2.25
N ASN A 10 -8.74 -8.30 1.96
CA ASN A 10 -9.15 -9.18 3.03
C ASN A 10 -7.86 -9.64 3.74
N GLN A 11 -7.30 -8.79 4.62
CA GLN A 11 -6.09 -9.07 5.38
C GLN A 11 -6.30 -10.35 6.20
N HIS A 12 -7.55 -10.65 6.52
CA HIS A 12 -7.93 -11.92 7.11
C HIS A 12 -7.63 -13.12 6.19
N SER A 13 -7.82 -13.03 4.87
CA SER A 13 -7.47 -14.13 3.94
C SER A 13 -5.97 -14.19 3.59
N ALA A 14 -5.13 -13.31 4.12
CA ALA A 14 -3.73 -13.23 3.66
C ALA A 14 -2.66 -13.03 4.75
N ILE A 15 -2.97 -12.44 5.91
CA ILE A 15 -1.94 -12.10 6.92
C ILE A 15 -2.28 -12.42 8.38
N CYS A 16 -3.52 -12.81 8.71
CA CYS A 16 -3.89 -12.96 10.13
C CYS A 16 -3.49 -14.28 10.81
N GLY A 17 -3.02 -15.27 10.05
CA GLY A 17 -2.86 -16.66 10.52
C GLY A 17 -1.44 -17.09 10.89
N GLY A 18 -0.44 -16.22 10.77
CA GLY A 18 0.95 -16.61 11.03
C GLY A 18 1.94 -15.46 10.94
N TYR A 19 3.17 -15.75 11.31
CA TYR A 19 4.32 -14.85 11.15
C TYR A 19 4.98 -15.06 9.79
N ALA A 20 5.91 -14.16 9.44
CA ALA A 20 6.80 -14.40 8.32
C ALA A 20 7.56 -15.74 8.50
N PRO A 21 7.96 -16.42 7.40
CA PRO A 21 8.77 -17.63 7.49
C PRO A 21 10.04 -17.42 8.33
N GLU A 22 10.42 -18.42 9.12
CA GLU A 22 11.68 -18.39 9.89
C GLU A 22 12.88 -18.35 8.92
N PRO A 23 13.85 -17.44 9.11
CA PRO A 23 15.09 -17.43 8.33
C PRO A 23 15.87 -18.75 8.47
N GLU A 24 16.50 -19.20 7.38
CA GLU A 24 17.23 -20.49 7.34
C GLU A 24 18.44 -20.53 8.30
N GLN A 25 19.11 -19.39 8.49
CA GLN A 25 20.33 -19.28 9.28
C GLN A 25 20.05 -18.74 10.68
N LYS A 26 20.14 -19.63 11.68
CA LYS A 26 19.94 -19.29 13.10
C LYS A 26 21.14 -18.54 13.69
N GLY A 27 20.88 -17.68 14.68
CA GLY A 27 21.92 -16.89 15.37
C GLY A 27 22.50 -15.76 14.51
N THR A 28 21.79 -15.38 13.45
CA THR A 28 22.08 -14.20 12.64
C THR A 28 21.23 -13.02 13.10
N LYS A 29 21.62 -11.80 12.72
CA LYS A 29 20.79 -10.60 12.98
C LYS A 29 19.39 -10.71 12.39
N ASP A 30 19.25 -11.38 11.25
CA ASP A 30 17.95 -11.59 10.60
C ASP A 30 17.08 -12.56 11.40
N HIS A 31 17.68 -13.58 12.03
CA HIS A 31 16.99 -14.49 12.93
C HIS A 31 16.54 -13.77 14.22
N ASP A 32 17.41 -12.94 14.80
CA ASP A 32 17.08 -12.13 15.98
C ASP A 32 15.94 -11.15 15.68
N ALA A 33 16.02 -10.42 14.55
CA ALA A 33 14.96 -9.52 14.10
C ALA A 33 13.64 -10.27 13.83
N TRP A 34 13.70 -11.48 13.28
CA TRP A 34 12.53 -12.33 13.08
C TRP A 34 11.88 -12.74 14.42
N LEU A 35 12.67 -13.12 15.43
CA LEU A 35 12.17 -13.41 16.77
C LEU A 35 11.49 -12.18 17.39
N GLU A 36 12.13 -11.01 17.30
CA GLU A 36 11.58 -9.75 17.81
C GLU A 36 10.28 -9.34 17.09
N SER A 37 10.18 -9.58 15.78
CA SER A 37 9.00 -9.24 14.98
C SER A 37 7.71 -9.97 15.42
N GLN A 38 7.86 -11.07 16.15
CA GLN A 38 6.73 -11.85 16.67
C GLN A 38 6.18 -11.29 17.98
N LEU A 39 6.91 -10.37 18.62
CA LEU A 39 6.59 -9.88 19.95
C LEU A 39 5.81 -8.57 19.88
N ASN A 40 4.82 -8.47 20.75
CA ASN A 40 4.16 -7.22 21.06
C ASN A 40 5.16 -6.28 21.74
N THR A 41 5.44 -5.15 21.10
CA THR A 41 6.50 -4.19 21.48
C THR A 41 6.28 -3.55 22.85
N THR A 42 5.07 -3.61 23.42
CA THR A 42 4.75 -3.03 24.72
C THR A 42 4.75 -4.06 25.86
N THR A 43 4.52 -5.33 25.55
CA THR A 43 4.41 -6.40 26.57
C THR A 43 5.53 -7.43 26.50
N GLY A 44 6.29 -7.47 25.40
CA GLY A 44 7.30 -8.50 25.12
C GLY A 44 6.72 -9.90 24.90
N LYS A 45 5.39 -10.04 24.82
CA LYS A 45 4.71 -11.32 24.61
C LYS A 45 4.46 -11.55 23.12
N PRO A 46 4.45 -12.80 22.63
CA PRO A 46 4.08 -13.11 21.25
C PRO A 46 2.69 -12.55 20.89
N TYR A 47 2.54 -12.03 19.67
CA TYR A 47 1.22 -11.63 19.17
C TYR A 47 0.28 -12.84 19.12
N PRO A 48 -1.00 -12.69 19.49
CA PRO A 48 -1.96 -13.77 19.29
C PRO A 48 -2.17 -13.97 17.79
N LEU A 49 -2.03 -15.21 17.33
CA LEU A 49 -2.40 -15.58 15.97
C LEU A 49 -3.92 -15.73 15.87
N CYS A 50 -4.51 -15.32 14.74
CA CYS A 50 -5.92 -15.53 14.51
C CYS A 50 -6.20 -17.01 14.24
N ASP A 51 -7.20 -17.57 14.93
CA ASP A 51 -7.60 -18.98 14.86
C ASP A 51 -8.67 -19.26 13.80
N CYS A 52 -9.03 -18.24 13.03
CA CYS A 52 -9.99 -18.33 11.94
C CYS A 52 -9.65 -19.46 10.96
N LYS A 53 -10.68 -20.06 10.37
CA LYS A 53 -10.54 -21.16 9.40
C LYS A 53 -10.52 -20.69 7.95
N GLU A 54 -10.47 -19.38 7.73
CA GLU A 54 -10.38 -18.77 6.41
C GLU A 54 -9.09 -19.20 5.71
N GLU A 55 -9.19 -19.74 4.49
CA GLU A 55 -8.03 -20.15 3.70
C GLU A 55 -7.08 -18.96 3.51
N LYS A 56 -5.78 -19.19 3.76
CA LYS A 56 -4.76 -18.16 3.55
C LYS A 56 -4.18 -18.27 2.16
N ILE A 57 -4.30 -17.19 1.40
CA ILE A 57 -3.76 -17.06 0.06
C ILE A 57 -2.57 -16.11 0.13
N PHE A 58 -1.37 -16.68 -0.01
CA PHE A 58 -0.12 -15.92 0.03
C PHE A 58 0.44 -15.72 -1.38
N ASN A 59 1.53 -14.95 -1.49
CA ASN A 59 2.19 -14.63 -2.75
C ASN A 59 2.72 -15.84 -3.54
N ASN A 60 2.77 -17.03 -2.92
CA ASN A 60 3.09 -18.28 -3.61
C ASN A 60 1.97 -18.77 -4.54
N LYS A 61 0.75 -18.25 -4.41
CA LYS A 61 -0.37 -18.43 -5.34
C LYS A 61 -0.74 -17.08 -5.96
N PRO A 62 0.14 -16.50 -6.81
CA PRO A 62 0.02 -15.11 -7.24
C PRO A 62 -1.27 -14.82 -8.01
N ALA A 63 -1.82 -15.78 -8.76
CA ALA A 63 -3.10 -15.62 -9.46
C ALA A 63 -4.26 -15.31 -8.50
N THR A 64 -4.27 -15.91 -7.31
CA THR A 64 -5.35 -15.80 -6.32
C THR A 64 -5.05 -14.80 -5.19
N CYS A 65 -3.79 -14.41 -5.02
CA CYS A 65 -3.39 -13.45 -4.00
C CYS A 65 -3.64 -12.02 -4.48
N GLU A 66 -4.42 -11.23 -3.74
CA GLU A 66 -4.64 -9.81 -4.06
C GLU A 66 -3.58 -8.89 -3.42
N LEU A 67 -2.75 -9.43 -2.52
CA LEU A 67 -1.60 -8.70 -1.99
C LEU A 67 -0.62 -8.37 -3.12
N ASN A 68 -0.05 -7.17 -3.08
CA ASN A 68 0.98 -6.69 -4.00
C ASN A 68 0.56 -6.61 -5.48
N LYS A 69 -0.74 -6.50 -5.78
CA LYS A 69 -1.27 -6.25 -7.14
C LYS A 69 -1.79 -4.84 -7.36
N PHE A 70 -1.41 -3.91 -6.48
CA PHE A 70 -1.87 -2.53 -6.58
C PHE A 70 -1.44 -1.91 -7.91
N ASP A 71 -0.25 -2.25 -8.40
CA ASP A 71 0.30 -1.75 -9.65
C ASP A 71 -0.43 -2.31 -10.87
N ASP A 72 -0.67 -3.63 -10.92
CA ASP A 72 -1.48 -4.25 -11.97
C ASP A 72 -2.88 -3.64 -12.03
N MET A 73 -3.51 -3.41 -10.87
CA MET A 73 -4.83 -2.79 -10.80
C MET A 73 -4.81 -1.33 -11.25
N MET A 74 -3.81 -0.56 -10.86
CA MET A 74 -3.67 0.83 -11.29
C MET A 74 -3.46 0.94 -12.80
N ARG A 75 -2.55 0.13 -13.37
CA ARG A 75 -2.32 0.07 -14.83
C ARG A 75 -3.58 -0.35 -15.59
N LEU A 76 -4.29 -1.37 -15.10
CA LEU A 76 -5.54 -1.84 -15.72
C LEU A 76 -6.60 -0.72 -15.72
N LEU A 77 -6.79 -0.05 -14.58
CA LEU A 77 -7.79 1.02 -14.46
C LEU A 77 -7.43 2.23 -15.32
N ALA A 78 -6.15 2.60 -15.40
CA ALA A 78 -5.67 3.64 -16.32
C ALA A 78 -6.01 3.28 -17.78
N ALA A 79 -5.64 2.08 -18.23
CA ALA A 79 -5.92 1.60 -19.59
C ALA A 79 -7.42 1.48 -19.90
N LEU A 80 -8.26 1.19 -18.89
CA LEU A 80 -9.72 1.17 -19.05
C LEU A 80 -10.33 2.58 -19.09
N ALA A 81 -9.65 3.57 -18.50
CA ALA A 81 -10.10 4.96 -18.46
C ALA A 81 -9.73 5.75 -19.72
N GLU A 82 -8.80 5.25 -20.53
CA GLU A 82 -8.50 5.84 -21.83
C GLU A 82 -9.77 5.92 -22.72
N PRO A 83 -10.01 7.06 -23.39
CA PRO A 83 -11.08 7.18 -24.36
C PRO A 83 -10.86 6.15 -25.48
N LYS A 84 -11.75 5.16 -25.57
CA LYS A 84 -11.76 4.23 -26.70
C LYS A 84 -12.51 4.89 -27.85
N ASP A 85 -11.75 5.37 -28.84
CA ASP A 85 -12.32 5.89 -30.09
C ASP A 85 -13.35 4.90 -30.65
N GLY A 86 -14.59 5.36 -30.82
CA GLY A 86 -15.65 4.60 -31.50
C GLY A 86 -16.65 3.82 -30.62
N LEU A 87 -16.61 3.91 -29.29
CA LEU A 87 -17.65 3.34 -28.41
C LEU A 87 -18.62 4.42 -27.90
N PRO A 88 -19.82 4.57 -28.49
CA PRO A 88 -20.79 5.54 -28.03
C PRO A 88 -21.36 5.10 -26.67
N GLY A 89 -21.16 5.92 -25.64
CA GLY A 89 -21.91 5.82 -24.38
C GLY A 89 -21.14 5.42 -23.13
N GLN A 90 -19.82 5.20 -23.19
CA GLN A 90 -19.02 5.05 -21.97
C GLN A 90 -18.34 6.38 -21.65
N ASN A 91 -19.06 7.23 -20.89
CA ASN A 91 -18.46 8.34 -20.14
C ASN A 91 -17.52 7.75 -19.07
N VAL A 92 -16.42 7.14 -19.49
CA VAL A 92 -15.40 6.67 -18.56
C VAL A 92 -14.75 7.94 -18.04
N ARG A 93 -15.11 8.31 -16.82
CA ARG A 93 -14.50 9.44 -16.14
C ARG A 93 -13.00 9.19 -16.09
N GLU A 94 -12.22 10.24 -16.36
CA GLU A 94 -10.78 10.25 -16.17
C GLU A 94 -10.43 9.61 -14.81
N PHE A 95 -9.64 8.54 -14.85
CA PHE A 95 -9.14 7.90 -13.64
C PHE A 95 -8.02 8.76 -13.08
N THR A 96 -8.13 9.15 -11.82
CA THR A 96 -7.25 10.13 -11.17
C THR A 96 -6.89 9.63 -9.77
N GLN A 97 -5.64 9.76 -9.38
CA GLN A 97 -5.18 9.52 -8.02
C GLN A 97 -5.27 10.81 -7.21
N VAL A 98 -5.93 10.76 -6.05
CA VAL A 98 -5.94 11.88 -5.09
C VAL A 98 -5.05 11.52 -3.91
N VAL A 99 -3.99 12.30 -3.69
CA VAL A 99 -3.08 12.13 -2.56
C VAL A 99 -3.45 13.14 -1.49
N ALA A 100 -4.24 12.72 -0.50
CA ALA A 100 -4.62 13.57 0.63
C ALA A 100 -3.54 13.47 1.72
N MET A 101 -2.80 14.56 1.91
CA MET A 101 -1.70 14.63 2.86
C MET A 101 -2.21 14.99 4.26
N ASP A 102 -1.73 14.30 5.29
CA ASP A 102 -1.91 14.73 6.67
C ASP A 102 -1.00 15.94 7.00
N LYS A 103 -1.31 16.67 8.07
CA LYS A 103 -0.57 17.87 8.47
C LYS A 103 0.93 17.63 8.67
N HIS A 104 1.31 16.40 9.03
CA HIS A 104 2.69 16.03 9.35
C HIS A 104 3.37 15.23 8.24
N PHE A 105 2.73 15.09 7.08
CA PHE A 105 3.26 14.38 5.91
C PHE A 105 3.71 12.94 6.21
N VAL A 106 3.09 12.29 7.21
CA VAL A 106 3.39 10.90 7.60
C VAL A 106 3.14 9.92 6.46
N LEU A 107 2.26 10.26 5.51
CA LEU A 107 2.07 9.48 4.29
C LEU A 107 3.38 9.22 3.55
N LEU A 108 4.29 10.19 3.50
CA LEU A 108 5.57 10.08 2.79
C LEU A 108 6.57 9.15 3.50
N SER A 109 6.35 8.81 4.77
CA SER A 109 7.17 7.81 5.48
C SER A 109 6.67 6.37 5.29
N ARG A 110 5.57 6.17 4.54
CA ARG A 110 4.98 4.85 4.30
C ARG A 110 5.37 4.36 2.91
N VAL A 111 6.28 3.39 2.86
CA VAL A 111 6.84 2.85 1.61
C VAL A 111 5.78 2.43 0.58
N TRP A 112 4.66 1.87 1.04
CA TRP A 112 3.54 1.47 0.17
C TRP A 112 2.85 2.67 -0.50
N CYS A 113 2.67 3.77 0.23
CA CYS A 113 2.09 4.99 -0.32
C CYS A 113 3.01 5.62 -1.38
N LEU A 114 4.33 5.60 -1.15
CA LEU A 114 5.31 6.05 -2.15
C LEU A 114 5.29 5.18 -3.40
N ALA A 115 5.21 3.86 -3.24
CA ALA A 115 5.12 2.93 -4.37
C ALA A 115 3.87 3.19 -5.24
N GLU A 116 2.72 3.47 -4.63
CA GLU A 116 1.49 3.84 -5.33
C GLU A 116 1.60 5.19 -6.04
N ILE A 117 2.25 6.19 -5.43
CA ILE A 117 2.48 7.50 -6.06
C ILE A 117 3.35 7.35 -7.31
N VAL A 118 4.45 6.59 -7.20
CA VAL A 118 5.36 6.34 -8.33
C VAL A 118 4.68 5.53 -9.44
N GLU A 119 3.83 4.56 -9.08
CA GLU A 119 3.12 3.76 -10.07
C GLU A 119 2.05 4.57 -10.82
N ALA A 120 1.37 5.51 -10.14
CA ALA A 120 0.45 6.43 -10.81
C ALA A 120 1.17 7.30 -11.84
N GLU A 121 2.34 7.85 -11.48
CA GLU A 121 3.19 8.62 -12.40
C GLU A 121 3.57 7.79 -13.63
N LYS A 122 4.06 6.57 -13.43
CA LYS A 122 4.44 5.64 -14.52
C LYS A 122 3.27 5.25 -15.42
N SER A 123 2.08 5.16 -14.84
CA SER A 123 0.84 4.82 -15.56
C SER A 123 0.14 6.04 -16.17
N GLU A 124 0.77 7.22 -16.12
CA GLU A 124 0.20 8.49 -16.61
C GLU A 124 -1.17 8.82 -15.99
N ILE A 125 -1.43 8.32 -14.78
CA ILE A 125 -2.66 8.63 -14.03
C ILE A 125 -2.51 10.05 -13.49
N LEU A 126 -3.48 10.92 -13.77
CA LEU A 126 -3.49 12.27 -13.22
C LEU A 126 -3.43 12.22 -11.68
N GLN A 127 -2.45 12.90 -11.08
CA GLN A 127 -2.30 12.98 -9.63
C GLN A 127 -2.74 14.35 -9.12
N ASN A 128 -3.60 14.38 -8.09
CA ASN A 128 -4.06 15.60 -7.44
C ASN A 128 -3.72 15.55 -5.94
N VAL A 129 -2.66 16.27 -5.55
CA VAL A 129 -2.23 16.36 -4.15
C VAL A 129 -3.09 17.39 -3.43
N LYS A 130 -3.66 16.99 -2.29
CA LYS A 130 -4.42 17.85 -1.39
C LYS A 130 -3.68 17.95 -0.05
N ILE A 131 -3.16 19.14 0.23
CA ILE A 131 -2.59 19.50 1.52
C ILE A 131 -3.64 20.23 2.36
N TYR A 132 -3.53 20.13 3.69
CA TYR A 132 -4.49 20.74 4.60
C TYR A 132 -4.47 22.29 4.52
N ASP A 133 -3.27 22.88 4.65
CA ASP A 133 -2.98 24.29 4.41
C ASP A 133 -1.51 24.46 4.01
N GLY A 134 -1.12 25.68 3.63
CA GLY A 134 0.26 25.99 3.27
C GLY A 134 1.20 26.06 4.48
N GLU A 135 0.70 26.39 5.67
CA GLU A 135 1.51 26.49 6.90
C GLU A 135 2.13 25.14 7.26
N CYS A 136 1.39 24.04 7.07
CA CYS A 136 1.92 22.69 7.28
C CYS A 136 3.16 22.39 6.41
N VAL A 137 3.23 22.94 5.19
CA VAL A 137 4.40 22.75 4.30
C VAL A 137 5.63 23.46 4.87
N ASP A 138 5.45 24.69 5.35
CA ASP A 138 6.54 25.50 5.92
C ASP A 138 7.06 24.87 7.23
N GLU A 139 6.16 24.41 8.10
CA GLU A 139 6.51 23.73 9.35
C GLU A 139 7.32 22.45 9.11
N GLU A 140 6.92 21.68 8.09
CA GLU A 140 7.50 20.37 7.79
C GLU A 140 8.57 20.41 6.69
N TYR A 141 8.92 21.60 6.19
CA TYR A 141 9.85 21.80 5.07
C TYR A 141 11.19 21.10 5.26
N HIS A 142 11.70 21.09 6.49
CA HIS A 142 12.94 20.42 6.86
C HIS A 142 12.91 18.90 6.60
N LYS A 143 11.75 18.25 6.74
CA LYS A 143 11.56 16.83 6.44
C LYS A 143 11.44 16.60 4.94
N LEU A 144 10.74 17.51 4.25
CA LEU A 144 10.47 17.41 2.81
C LEU A 144 11.72 17.60 1.95
N LYS A 145 12.66 18.45 2.38
CA LYS A 145 13.96 18.70 1.71
C LYS A 145 14.74 17.42 1.37
N HIS A 146 14.55 16.34 2.13
CA HIS A 146 15.30 15.10 1.98
C HIS A 146 14.65 14.10 1.02
N LEU A 147 13.52 14.46 0.40
CA LEU A 147 12.74 13.61 -0.50
C LEU A 147 12.94 13.95 -2.00
N ASP A 148 13.77 14.95 -2.33
CA ASP A 148 14.19 15.30 -3.70
C ASP A 148 15.23 14.32 -4.28
#